data_AF-J3I633-F1
#
_entry.id   AF-J3I633-F1
#
_cell.length_a   1.000
_cell.length_b   1.000
_cell.length_c   1.000
_cell.angle_alpha   90.00
_cell.angle_beta   90.00
_cell.angle_gamma   90.00
#
_symmetry.space_group_name_H-M   'P 1'
#
loop_
_entity.id
_entity.type
_entity.pdbx_description
1 polymer ?
#
loop_
_entity_poly.entity_id
_entity_poly.type
_entity_poly.pdbx_seq_one_letter_code
_entity_poly.pdbx_strand_id
1 'polypeptide(L)' 'MMSPQLKMIALDADDLAVISAHVQDARVQPADIIWRQSEKRLVVGMSRLDWEQTLDGEAEPRRLG' A
#
# COMPACT_ATOMS: atom_id res chain seq x y z
N MET A 1 1.98 12.29 -14.82
CA MET A 1 0.61 11.86 -15.21
C MET A 1 -0.04 11.24 -13.98
N MET A 2 -1.25 11.65 -13.57
CA MET A 2 -1.89 11.11 -12.36
C MET A 2 -2.24 9.63 -12.57
N SER A 3 -1.48 8.71 -11.97
CA SER A 3 -1.77 7.28 -12.01
C SER A 3 -3.12 7.02 -11.34
N PRO A 4 -4.05 6.31 -12.00
CA PRO A 4 -5.36 6.01 -11.43
C PRO A 4 -5.19 5.24 -10.11
N GLN A 5 -5.93 5.64 -9.08
CA GLN A 5 -5.83 5.03 -7.76
C GLN A 5 -6.36 3.59 -7.82
N LEU A 6 -5.44 2.62 -7.77
CA LEU A 6 -5.76 1.19 -7.82
C LEU A 6 -6.40 0.76 -6.49
N LYS A 7 -7.68 0.40 -6.54
CA LYS A 7 -8.41 -0.20 -5.41
C LYS A 7 -8.48 -1.71 -5.62
N MET A 8 -7.83 -2.48 -4.75
CA MET A 8 -7.87 -3.95 -4.75
C MET A 8 -8.60 -4.44 -3.50
N ILE A 9 -9.40 -5.49 -3.63
CA ILE A 9 -10.11 -6.15 -2.53
C ILE A 9 -9.87 -7.65 -2.69
N ALA A 10 -9.48 -8.33 -1.62
CA ALA A 10 -9.40 -9.78 -1.58
C ALA A 10 -10.67 -10.35 -0.93
N LEU A 11 -11.32 -11.29 -1.60
CA LEU A 11 -12.51 -11.99 -1.10
C LEU A 11 -12.14 -13.32 -0.43
N ASP A 12 -11.03 -13.92 -0.85
CA ASP A 12 -10.49 -15.15 -0.29
C ASP A 12 -8.95 -15.12 -0.15
N ALA A 13 -8.39 -16.27 0.21
CA ALA A 13 -6.95 -16.43 0.42
C ALA A 13 -6.14 -16.38 -0.89
N ASP A 14 -6.70 -16.81 -2.00
CA ASP A 14 -6.03 -16.78 -3.30
C ASP A 14 -5.93 -15.34 -3.81
N ASP A 15 -7.00 -14.54 -3.64
CA ASP A 15 -6.95 -13.10 -3.90
C ASP A 15 -5.91 -12.39 -3.02
N LEU A 16 -5.81 -12.79 -1.75
CA LEU A 16 -4.84 -12.22 -0.82
C LEU A 16 -3.41 -12.48 -1.28
N ALA A 17 -3.12 -13.64 -1.88
CA ALA A 17 -1.80 -13.92 -2.44
C ALA A 17 -1.45 -12.95 -3.58
N VAL A 18 -2.42 -12.60 -4.43
CA VAL A 18 -2.23 -11.62 -5.52
C VAL A 18 -1.94 -10.23 -4.94
N ILE A 19 -2.74 -9.75 -3.98
CA ILE A 19 -2.50 -8.45 -3.33
C ILE A 19 -1.15 -8.46 -2.61
N SER A 20 -0.82 -9.55 -1.91
CA SER A 20 0.45 -9.69 -1.19
C SER A 20 1.63 -9.58 -2.14
N ALA A 21 1.57 -10.23 -3.31
CA ALA A 21 2.60 -10.13 -4.35
C ALA A 21 2.84 -8.67 -4.78
N HIS A 22 1.78 -7.85 -4.86
CA HIS A 22 1.89 -6.44 -5.24
C HIS A 22 2.57 -5.58 -4.18
N VAL A 23 2.55 -5.98 -2.90
CA VAL A 23 3.07 -5.19 -1.78
C VAL A 23 4.29 -5.81 -1.10
N GLN A 24 4.91 -6.84 -1.70
CA GLN A 24 6.08 -7.52 -1.13
C GLN A 24 7.23 -6.56 -0.80
N ASP A 25 7.48 -5.57 -1.67
CA ASP A 25 8.54 -4.58 -1.49
C ASP A 25 8.06 -3.28 -0.81
N ALA A 26 6.81 -3.26 -0.32
CA ALA A 26 6.28 -2.08 0.36
C ALA A 26 6.94 -1.92 1.73
N ARG A 27 7.29 -0.69 2.08
CA ARG A 27 7.74 -0.34 3.43
C ARG A 27 6.55 0.03 4.31
N VAL A 28 6.59 -0.44 5.54
CA VAL A 28 5.61 -0.15 6.58
C VAL A 28 6.35 0.48 7.76
N GLN A 29 5.80 1.55 8.33
CA GLN A 29 6.25 2.06 9.61
C GLN A 29 5.30 1.63 10.72
N PRO A 30 5.78 1.24 11.91
CA PRO A 30 4.91 0.86 13.02
C PRO A 30 3.89 1.93 13.40
N ALA A 31 4.23 3.21 13.22
CA ALA A 31 3.33 4.34 13.46
C ALA A 31 2.09 4.37 12.54
N ASP A 32 2.16 3.70 11.38
CA ASP A 32 1.09 3.66 10.39
C ASP A 32 0.22 2.38 10.51
N ILE A 33 0.43 1.57 11.55
CA ILE A 33 -0.36 0.39 11.87
C ILE A 33 -1.37 0.76 12.96
N ILE A 34 -2.65 0.77 12.60
CA ILE A 34 -3.72 1.19 13.51
C ILE A 34 -4.76 0.09 13.61
N TRP A 35 -5.05 -0.32 14.84
CA TRP A 35 -6.20 -1.16 15.15
C TRP A 35 -7.40 -0.31 15.52
N ARG A 36 -8.45 -0.34 14.69
CA ARG A 36 -9.74 0.30 14.97
C ARG A 36 -10.66 -0.71 15.62
N GLN A 37 -10.64 -0.76 16.95
CA GLN A 37 -11.35 -1.77 17.74
C GLN A 37 -12.87 -1.73 17.53
N SER A 38 -13.46 -0.54 17.39
CA SER A 38 -14.89 -0.36 17.11
C SER A 38 -15.33 -1.02 15.80
N GLU A 39 -14.45 -1.04 14.80
CA GLU A 39 -14.70 -1.62 13.48
C GLU A 39 -14.15 -3.05 13.33
N LYS A 40 -13.43 -3.55 14.34
CA LYS A 40 -12.60 -4.76 14.26
C LYS A 40 -11.70 -4.76 13.02
N ARG A 41 -11.11 -3.60 12.70
CA ARG A 41 -10.37 -3.37 11.46
C ARG A 41 -8.92 -3.03 11.73
N LEU A 42 -8.01 -3.76 11.09
CA LEU A 42 -6.59 -3.42 11.01
C LEU A 42 -6.37 -2.55 9.78
N VAL A 43 -5.76 -1.39 9.97
CA VAL A 43 -5.35 -0.49 8.89
C VAL A 43 -3.83 -0.42 8.91
N VAL A 44 -3.20 -0.66 7.76
CA VAL A 44 -1.75 -0.60 7.61
C VAL A 44 -1.45 0.38 6.48
N GLY A 45 -0.87 1.52 6.83
CA GLY A 45 -0.26 2.42 5.84
C GLY A 45 1.03 1.82 5.32
N MET A 46 1.20 1.79 3.99
CA MET A 46 2.39 1.25 3.35
C MET A 46 2.81 2.13 2.17
N SER A 47 4.11 2.22 1.92
CA SER A 47 4.69 2.98 0.81
C SER A 47 5.50 2.06 -0.08
N ARG A 48 5.14 2.01 -1.37
CA ARG A 48 5.93 1.33 -2.39
C ARG A 48 6.92 2.34 -2.98
N LEU A 49 8.18 1.94 -3.10
CA LEU A 49 9.18 2.71 -3.82
C LEU A 49 9.00 2.41 -5.32
N ASP A 50 8.41 3.35 -6.06
CA ASP A 50 8.38 3.29 -7.52
C ASP A 50 9.80 3.64 -8.03
N TRP A 51 10.65 2.63 -8.20
CA TRP A 51 12.00 2.82 -8.73
C TRP A 51 12.00 3.46 -10.14
N GLU A 52 10.93 3.27 -10.92
CA GLU A 52 10.75 3.95 -12.22
C GLU A 52 10.62 5.49 -12.08
N GLN A 53 10.05 6.02 -11.00
CA GLN A 53 9.99 7.48 -10.75
C GLN A 53 11.29 8.04 -10.15
N THR A 54 12.11 7.16 -9.54
CA THR A 54 13.40 7.56 -8.96
C THR A 54 14.45 7.82 -10.04
N LEU A 55 14.30 7.22 -11.23
CA LEU A 55 15.15 7.47 -12.39
C LEU A 55 14.77 8.76 -13.16
N ASP A 56 13.53 9.25 -13.00
CA ASP A 56 13.02 10.49 -13.61
C ASP A 56 13.07 11.71 -12.67
N GLY A 57 13.55 11.56 -11.43
CA GLY A 57 13.85 12.68 -10.52
C GLY A 57 12.70 13.23 -9.67
N GLU A 58 11.52 12.60 -9.67
CA GLU A 58 10.35 13.03 -8.89
C GLU A 58 9.97 12.00 -7.81
N ALA A 59 10.87 11.77 -6.85
CA ALA A 59 10.57 10.94 -5.68
C ALA A 59 9.72 11.73 -4.66
N GLU A 60 8.46 12.04 -5.00
CA GLU A 60 7.52 12.62 -4.03
C GLU A 60 6.85 11.49 -3.21
N PRO A 61 7.00 11.48 -1.87
CA PRO A 61 6.42 10.45 -1.02
C PRO A 61 4.88 10.56 -1.02
N ARG A 62 4.25 9.66 -1.78
CA ARG A 62 2.79 9.56 -1.88
C ARG A 62 2.22 8.96 -0.60
N ARG A 63 1.71 9.80 0.30
CA ARG A 63 0.85 9.32 1.41
C ARG A 63 -0.48 8.86 0.83
N LEU A 64 -0.80 7.59 1.01
CA LEU A 64 -2.12 7.04 0.74
C LEU A 64 -3.02 7.39 1.93
N GLY A 65 -3.87 8.40 1.73
CA GLY A 65 -4.99 8.75 2.63
C GLY A 65 -6.28 8.07 2.22
#